data_AF-A0A5N7APT2-F1
#
_entry.id   AF-A0A5N7APT2-F1
#
_cell.length_a   1.000
_cell.length_b   1.000
_cell.length_c   1.000
_cell.angle_alpha   90.00
_cell.angle_beta   90.00
_cell.angle_gamma   90.00
#
_symmetry.space_group_name_H-M   'P 1'
#
loop_
_entity.id
_entity.type
_entity.pdbx_description
1 polymer ?
#
loop_
_entity_poly.entity_id
_entity_poly.type
_entity_poly.pdbx_seq_one_letter_code
_entity_poly.pdbx_strand_id
1 'polypeptide(L)'
;MRILIFMNLRRGGEDVSAWRAFSALSNSAPVTNLGIRERRLGLPLPEATQATQKWIESCVGPHERCQKNVQPRVYPTRLLKVGKDKIRLVLSATNKLSGSYATLSYCWGPKETHNWPRLSDTNFSTFERGISIANLPIAFQEAIQFLKSLSIHNHLISYLWIDSFCTIQEGQGSAED
;
A
#
# COMPACT_ATOMS: atom_id res chain seq x y z
N MET A 1 4.04 9.20 8.33
CA MET A 1 3.55 8.23 7.33
C MET A 1 2.10 7.92 7.63
N ARG A 2 1.23 8.05 6.62
CA ARG A 2 -0.12 7.49 6.66
C ARG A 2 -0.12 6.19 5.85
N ILE A 3 -0.88 5.19 6.27
CA ILE A 3 -1.15 4.01 5.43
C ILE A 3 -2.66 4.03 5.21
N LEU A 4 -3.14 3.87 3.97
CA LEU A 4 -4.57 3.87 3.68
C LEU A 4 -4.99 2.47 3.26
N ILE A 5 -5.57 1.69 4.17
CA ILE A 5 -6.14 0.42 3.73
C ILE A 5 -7.46 0.73 3.04
N PHE A 6 -7.48 0.58 1.71
CA PHE A 6 -8.70 0.65 0.92
C PHE A 6 -9.42 -0.68 1.03
N MET A 7 -10.70 -0.62 1.36
CA MET A 7 -11.60 -1.76 1.32
C MET A 7 -12.80 -1.37 0.46
N ASN A 8 -13.08 -2.16 -0.57
CA ASN A 8 -14.30 -1.97 -1.34
C ASN A 8 -15.49 -2.38 -0.46
N LEU A 9 -16.43 -1.46 -0.20
CA LEU A 9 -17.65 -1.75 0.57
C LEU A 9 -18.87 -1.66 -0.37
N ARG A 10 -20.00 -2.24 0.04
CA ARG A 10 -21.27 -2.11 -0.70
C ARG A 10 -22.34 -1.53 0.20
N ARG A 11 -22.97 -0.44 -0.23
CA ARG A 11 -24.15 0.14 0.46
C ARG A 11 -25.35 0.00 -0.46
N GLY A 12 -26.32 -0.85 -0.10
CA GLY A 12 -27.60 -0.92 -0.82
C GLY A 12 -27.52 -1.35 -2.29
N GLY A 13 -26.49 -2.12 -2.68
CA GLY A 13 -26.28 -2.55 -4.07
C GLY A 13 -25.34 -1.64 -4.89
N GLU A 14 -24.99 -0.47 -4.36
CA GLU A 14 -24.00 0.44 -4.94
C GLU A 14 -22.60 0.14 -4.36
N ASP A 15 -21.59 0.14 -5.23
CA ASP A 15 -20.19 0.01 -4.81
C ASP A 15 -19.75 1.34 -4.17
N VAL A 16 -19.43 1.29 -2.88
CA VAL A 16 -18.98 2.46 -2.12
C VAL A 16 -17.53 2.22 -1.70
N SER A 17 -16.60 3.02 -2.23
CA SER A 17 -15.21 2.99 -1.80
C SER A 17 -15.10 3.62 -0.41
N ALA A 18 -14.73 2.84 0.61
CA ALA A 18 -14.37 3.37 1.91
C ALA A 18 -12.88 3.14 2.18
N TRP A 19 -12.25 4.13 2.77
CA TRP A 19 -10.83 4.12 3.09
C TRP A 19 -10.67 4.44 4.57
N ARG A 20 -9.81 3.71 5.25
CA ARG A 20 -9.40 4.01 6.63
C ARG A 20 -7.95 4.44 6.61
N ALA A 21 -7.68 5.61 7.19
CA ALA A 21 -6.35 6.18 7.28
C ALA A 21 -5.68 5.83 8.61
N PHE A 22 -4.58 5.09 8.54
CA PHE A 22 -3.68 4.87 9.65
C PHE A 22 -2.70 6.05 9.69
N SER A 23 -2.57 6.73 10.83
CA SER A 23 -1.50 7.69 11.07
C SER A 23 -0.67 7.19 12.24
N ALA A 24 0.55 6.71 11.99
CA ALA A 24 1.49 6.42 13.07
C ALA A 24 2.17 7.72 13.50
N LEU A 25 1.56 8.41 14.47
CA LEU A 25 2.14 9.58 15.14
C LEU A 25 2.95 9.10 16.35
N SER A 26 4.18 9.59 16.48
CA SER A 26 4.98 9.46 17.69
C SER A 26 4.33 10.28 18.81
N ASN A 27 4.10 9.70 19.99
CA ASN A 27 3.57 10.42 21.16
C ASN A 27 4.61 11.30 21.86
N SER A 28 5.87 11.27 21.45
CA SER A 28 6.89 12.23 21.89
C SER A 28 7.16 13.23 20.77
N ALA A 29 7.16 14.53 21.15
CA ALA A 29 7.50 15.76 20.43
C ALA A 29 7.76 15.67 18.90
N PRO A 30 7.19 16.57 18.08
CA PRO A 30 7.19 16.43 16.62
C PRO A 30 8.62 16.48 16.07
N VAL A 31 9.21 15.31 15.83
CA VAL A 31 10.39 15.20 14.98
C VAL A 31 9.89 15.42 13.56
N THR A 32 10.08 16.64 13.08
CA THR A 32 9.71 17.11 11.73
C THR A 32 10.57 16.50 10.62
N ASN A 33 11.45 15.53 10.92
CA ASN A 33 12.08 14.74 9.87
C ASN A 33 11.12 13.62 9.42
N LEU A 34 10.09 14.05 8.67
CA LEU A 34 9.08 13.21 8.01
C LEU A 34 9.61 12.56 6.71
N GLY A 35 10.92 12.64 6.45
CA GLY A 35 11.54 12.03 5.29
C GLY A 35 11.26 10.52 5.26
N ILE A 36 10.79 10.04 4.12
CA ILE A 36 10.46 8.62 3.86
C ILE A 36 11.67 7.69 4.16
N ARG A 37 12.88 8.26 4.16
CA ARG A 37 14.16 7.58 4.41
C ARG A 37 14.74 7.72 5.83
N GLU A 38 14.53 8.83 6.54
CA GLU A 38 15.29 9.15 7.78
C GLU A 38 14.46 9.04 9.06
N ARG A 39 13.40 8.23 9.05
CA ARG A 39 12.63 7.95 10.26
C ARG A 39 13.42 6.98 11.15
N ARG A 40 13.59 7.32 12.44
CA ARG A 40 14.09 6.34 13.44
C ARG A 40 13.13 5.15 13.50
N LEU A 41 13.67 3.97 13.26
CA LEU A 41 13.02 2.65 13.34
C LEU A 41 12.20 2.54 14.63
N GLY A 42 10.90 2.27 14.50
CA GLY A 42 10.07 2.01 15.67
C GLY A 42 8.59 2.22 15.45
N LEU A 43 8.02 1.80 14.32
CA LEU A 43 6.59 1.51 14.35
C LEU A 43 6.36 0.38 15.38
N PRO A 44 5.46 0.56 16.36
CA PRO A 44 5.01 -0.53 17.22
C PRO A 44 4.16 -1.49 16.37
N LEU A 45 4.84 -2.25 15.50
CA LEU A 45 4.25 -3.14 14.52
C LEU A 45 3.33 -4.17 15.19
N PRO A 46 3.67 -4.80 16.33
CA PRO A 46 2.77 -5.73 17.00
C PRO A 46 1.43 -5.08 17.41
N GLU A 47 1.49 -3.91 18.07
CA GLU A 47 0.32 -3.19 18.56
C GLU A 47 -0.53 -2.68 17.40
N ALA A 48 0.09 -2.12 16.37
CA ALA A 48 -0.59 -1.66 15.16
C ALA A 48 -1.22 -2.84 14.40
N THR A 49 -0.54 -3.97 14.31
CA THR A 49 -1.04 -5.19 13.67
C THR A 49 -2.27 -5.70 14.43
N GLN A 50 -2.18 -5.83 15.76
CA GLN A 50 -3.29 -6.31 16.59
C GLN A 50 -4.50 -5.38 16.52
N ALA A 51 -4.29 -4.06 16.62
CA ALA A 51 -5.37 -3.08 16.50
C ALA A 51 -6.05 -3.16 15.13
N THR A 52 -5.25 -3.27 14.07
CA THR A 52 -5.76 -3.38 12.70
C THR A 52 -6.55 -4.66 12.50
N GLN A 53 -6.07 -5.81 12.99
CA GLN A 53 -6.80 -7.07 12.96
C GLN A 53 -8.18 -6.95 13.60
N LYS A 54 -8.26 -6.44 14.84
CA LYS A 54 -9.53 -6.22 15.54
C LYS A 54 -10.47 -5.31 14.76
N TRP A 55 -9.95 -4.29 14.08
CA TRP A 55 -10.77 -3.39 13.26
C TRP A 55 -11.27 -4.06 11.97
N ILE A 56 -10.44 -4.85 11.32
CA ILE A 56 -10.84 -5.61 10.13
C ILE A 56 -11.91 -6.63 10.51
N GLU A 57 -11.68 -7.42 11.56
CA GLU A 57 -12.63 -8.42 12.07
C GLU A 57 -13.97 -7.78 12.46
N SER A 58 -13.93 -6.64 13.17
CA SER A 58 -15.16 -5.93 13.57
C SER A 58 -15.87 -5.22 12.42
N CYS A 59 -15.23 -4.99 11.26
CA CYS A 59 -15.94 -4.55 10.05
C CYS A 59 -16.46 -5.73 9.23
N VAL A 60 -15.61 -6.69 8.88
CA VAL A 60 -15.93 -7.75 7.91
C VAL A 60 -16.94 -8.76 8.48
N GLY A 61 -16.96 -8.97 9.79
CA GLY A 61 -17.91 -9.90 10.43
C GLY A 61 -19.34 -9.35 10.53
N PRO A 62 -19.59 -8.34 11.39
CA PRO A 62 -20.95 -7.95 11.79
C PRO A 62 -21.60 -6.92 10.86
N HIS A 63 -20.84 -6.12 10.11
CA HIS A 63 -21.45 -5.07 9.29
C HIS A 63 -21.97 -5.64 7.97
N GLU A 64 -23.29 -5.63 7.79
CA GLU A 64 -23.95 -6.06 6.54
C GLU A 64 -23.48 -5.29 5.30
N ARG A 65 -23.01 -4.04 5.49
CA ARG A 65 -22.51 -3.16 4.43
C ARG A 65 -21.01 -3.33 4.14
N CYS A 66 -20.25 -3.97 5.02
CA CYS A 66 -18.86 -4.31 4.73
C CYS A 66 -18.84 -5.53 3.80
N GLN A 67 -18.05 -5.50 2.71
CA GLN A 67 -17.93 -6.68 1.85
C GLN A 67 -17.26 -7.80 2.65
N LYS A 68 -17.97 -8.92 2.79
CA LYS A 68 -17.43 -10.17 3.36
C LYS A 68 -16.39 -10.82 2.44
N ASN A 69 -16.47 -10.52 1.14
CA ASN A 69 -15.50 -10.96 0.16
C ASN A 69 -14.40 -9.90 0.01
N VAL A 70 -13.18 -10.27 0.38
CA VAL A 70 -11.99 -9.40 0.33
C VAL A 70 -11.39 -9.27 -1.08
N GLN A 71 -11.91 -10.01 -2.07
CA GLN A 71 -11.48 -9.84 -3.46
C GLN A 71 -12.20 -8.66 -4.14
N PRO A 72 -11.45 -7.65 -4.61
CA PRO A 72 -12.01 -6.57 -5.42
C PRO A 72 -12.60 -7.08 -6.73
N ARG A 73 -13.70 -6.47 -7.18
CA ARG A 73 -14.25 -6.68 -8.53
C ARG A 73 -13.39 -6.03 -9.61
N VAL A 74 -12.80 -4.89 -9.27
CA VAL A 74 -11.95 -4.08 -10.15
C VAL A 74 -10.63 -3.83 -9.43
N TYR A 75 -9.54 -3.99 -10.17
CA TYR A 75 -8.20 -3.68 -9.72
C TYR A 75 -7.68 -2.43 -10.44
N PRO A 76 -6.86 -1.60 -9.78
CA PRO A 76 -6.08 -0.58 -10.46
C PRO A 76 -5.29 -1.16 -11.64
N THR A 77 -5.00 -0.33 -12.65
CA THR A 77 -4.21 -0.70 -13.83
C THR A 77 -2.87 -1.34 -13.46
N ARG A 78 -2.24 -0.82 -12.41
CA ARG A 78 -0.91 -1.18 -11.93
C ARG A 78 -0.96 -1.46 -10.42
N LEU A 79 -0.35 -2.56 -10.01
CA LEU A 79 -0.21 -2.96 -8.62
C LEU A 79 1.18 -3.53 -8.37
N LEU A 80 1.64 -3.47 -7.13
CA LEU A 80 2.86 -4.15 -6.69
C LEU A 80 2.49 -5.48 -6.05
N LYS A 81 2.86 -6.58 -6.67
CA LYS A 81 2.80 -7.90 -6.03
C LYS A 81 3.89 -7.97 -4.96
N VAL A 82 3.48 -8.23 -3.71
CA VAL A 82 4.39 -8.31 -2.57
C VAL A 82 4.96 -9.73 -2.46
N GLY A 83 6.28 -9.86 -2.63
CA GLY A 83 7.01 -11.11 -2.45
C GLY A 83 7.75 -11.19 -1.11
N LYS A 84 8.59 -12.22 -0.95
CA LYS A 84 9.39 -12.44 0.27
C LYS A 84 10.41 -11.32 0.50
N ASP A 85 11.19 -11.00 -0.53
CA ASP A 85 12.32 -10.07 -0.51
C ASP A 85 12.21 -8.98 -1.59
N LYS A 86 11.30 -9.15 -2.55
CA LYS A 86 11.09 -8.22 -3.67
C LYS A 86 9.63 -7.81 -3.81
N ILE A 87 9.40 -6.65 -4.41
CA ILE A 87 8.11 -6.23 -4.96
C ILE A 87 8.17 -6.25 -6.48
N ARG A 88 7.05 -6.54 -7.15
CA ARG A 88 6.98 -6.62 -8.61
C ARG A 88 5.77 -5.86 -9.14
N LEU A 89 5.97 -4.96 -10.10
CA LEU A 89 4.86 -4.32 -10.80
C LEU A 89 4.11 -5.36 -11.64
N VAL A 90 2.78 -5.35 -11.53
CA VAL A 90 1.86 -6.20 -12.29
C VAL A 90 0.75 -5.36 -12.88
N LEU A 91 0.38 -5.67 -14.11
CA LEU A 91 -0.72 -5.04 -14.83
C LEU A 91 -1.98 -5.88 -14.71
N SER A 92 -3.10 -5.26 -14.32
CA SER A 92 -4.39 -5.95 -14.24
C SER A 92 -4.92 -6.40 -15.61
N ALA A 93 -4.51 -5.73 -16.69
CA ALA A 93 -4.90 -6.10 -18.06
C ALA A 93 -4.26 -7.42 -18.55
N THR A 94 -3.05 -7.73 -18.09
CA THR A 94 -2.28 -8.91 -18.57
C THR A 94 -2.14 -10.00 -17.51
N ASN A 95 -2.50 -9.72 -16.25
CA ASN A 95 -2.43 -10.68 -15.16
C ASN A 95 -3.82 -10.90 -14.58
N LYS A 96 -4.22 -12.16 -14.42
CA LYS A 96 -5.41 -12.52 -13.65
C LYS A 96 -5.12 -12.31 -12.16
N LEU A 97 -5.44 -11.12 -11.66
CA LEU A 97 -5.22 -10.78 -10.26
C LEU A 97 -6.25 -11.48 -9.38
N SER A 98 -5.78 -12.00 -8.25
CA SER A 98 -6.60 -12.63 -7.22
C SER A 98 -6.06 -12.26 -5.84
N GLY A 99 -6.94 -11.84 -4.94
CA GLY A 99 -6.60 -11.42 -3.57
C GLY A 99 -6.74 -9.92 -3.34
N SER A 100 -6.64 -9.51 -2.08
CA SER A 100 -6.81 -8.12 -1.67
C SER A 100 -5.59 -7.28 -2.02
N TYR A 101 -5.79 -5.98 -2.21
CA TYR A 101 -4.71 -5.00 -2.24
C TYR A 101 -4.88 -3.98 -1.12
N ALA A 102 -3.78 -3.38 -0.69
CA ALA A 102 -3.78 -2.20 0.17
C ALA A 102 -3.17 -1.00 -0.58
N THR A 103 -3.44 0.21 -0.09
CA THR A 103 -2.86 1.44 -0.64
C THR A 103 -1.94 2.07 0.40
N LEU A 104 -0.79 2.54 -0.02
CA LEU A 104 0.03 3.42 0.78
C LEU A 104 -0.13 4.84 0.25
N SER A 105 -0.62 5.76 1.09
CA SER A 105 -0.69 7.18 0.75
C SER A 105 0.14 7.98 1.75
N TYR A 106 1.04 8.79 1.24
CA TYR A 106 2.00 9.52 2.03
C TYR A 106 2.23 10.89 1.39
N CYS A 107 2.67 11.86 2.18
CA CYS A 107 3.17 13.11 1.63
C CYS A 107 4.56 12.85 1.08
N TRP A 108 4.79 13.19 -0.19
CA TRP A 108 6.06 12.94 -0.85
C TRP A 108 7.21 13.73 -0.23
N GLY A 109 6.89 14.84 0.43
CA GLY A 109 7.87 15.78 0.92
C GLY A 109 8.33 16.73 -0.17
N PRO A 110 9.35 17.54 0.11
CA PRO A 110 9.95 18.45 -0.88
C PRO A 110 10.61 17.67 -2.03
N LYS A 111 10.63 18.24 -3.25
CA LYS A 111 11.15 17.56 -4.46
C LYS A 111 12.61 17.13 -4.31
N GLU A 112 13.39 17.91 -3.58
CA GLU A 112 14.80 17.70 -3.27
C GLU A 112 15.01 16.42 -2.46
N THR A 113 13.98 15.99 -1.72
CA THR A 113 14.01 14.76 -0.94
C THR A 113 13.68 13.53 -1.77
N HIS A 114 13.12 13.67 -2.98
CA HIS A 114 12.70 12.56 -3.84
C HIS A 114 13.87 11.79 -4.50
N ASN A 115 14.82 11.32 -3.70
CA ASN A 115 16.00 10.58 -4.15
C ASN A 115 15.80 9.05 -4.13
N TRP A 116 14.56 8.59 -4.28
CA TRP A 116 14.19 7.17 -4.35
C TRP A 116 13.61 6.83 -5.72
N PRO A 117 13.66 5.55 -6.14
CA PRO A 117 13.10 5.12 -7.42
C PRO A 117 11.63 5.51 -7.54
N ARG A 118 11.19 6.01 -8.68
CA ARG A 118 9.79 6.24 -9.03
C ARG A 118 9.51 5.59 -10.37
N LEU A 119 8.29 5.13 -10.61
CA LEU A 119 7.95 4.53 -11.89
C LEU A 119 8.07 5.58 -13.00
N SER A 120 8.85 5.26 -14.02
CA SER A 120 8.96 5.99 -15.28
C SER A 120 8.83 5.01 -16.43
N ASP A 121 8.62 5.51 -17.64
CA ASP A 121 8.68 4.72 -18.88
C ASP A 121 10.00 3.93 -19.01
N THR A 122 11.11 4.59 -18.71
CA THR A 122 12.47 4.05 -18.83
C THR A 122 12.81 2.96 -17.82
N ASN A 123 12.15 2.93 -16.66
CA ASN A 123 12.41 1.93 -15.63
C ASN A 123 11.26 0.94 -15.42
N PHE A 124 10.19 1.04 -16.22
CA PHE A 124 9.01 0.18 -16.15
C PHE A 124 9.36 -1.32 -16.12
N SER A 125 10.17 -1.78 -17.07
CA SER A 125 10.58 -3.20 -17.13
C SER A 125 11.42 -3.63 -15.92
N THR A 126 12.12 -2.70 -15.26
CA THR A 126 12.84 -2.99 -14.01
C THR A 126 11.85 -3.24 -12.87
N PHE A 127 10.80 -2.42 -12.76
CA PHE A 127 9.72 -2.62 -11.81
C PHE A 127 8.96 -3.94 -12.07
N GLU A 128 8.76 -4.33 -13.33
CA GLU A 128 8.14 -5.62 -13.70
C GLU A 128 9.00 -6.85 -13.44
N ARG A 129 10.33 -6.74 -13.52
CA ARG A 129 11.27 -7.79 -13.07
C ARG A 129 11.33 -7.89 -11.55
N GLY A 130 11.08 -6.77 -10.88
CA GLY A 130 10.97 -6.65 -9.45
C GLY A 130 12.19 -6.01 -8.79
N ILE A 131 11.94 -5.32 -7.68
CA ILE A 131 12.90 -4.52 -6.94
C ILE A 131 13.03 -5.06 -5.53
N SER A 132 14.26 -5.10 -5.01
CA SER A 132 14.54 -5.49 -3.62
C SER A 132 13.84 -4.57 -2.64
N ILE A 133 13.11 -5.14 -1.69
CA ILE A 133 12.45 -4.40 -0.61
C ILE A 133 13.49 -3.60 0.18
N ALA A 134 14.68 -4.16 0.41
CA ALA A 134 15.75 -3.50 1.15
C ALA A 134 16.25 -2.19 0.50
N ASN A 135 16.02 -2.01 -0.80
CA ASN A 135 16.41 -0.81 -1.54
C ASN A 135 15.33 0.29 -1.51
N LEU A 136 14.15 -0.02 -0.97
CA LEU A 136 13.05 0.93 -0.89
C LEU A 136 13.26 1.90 0.28
N PRO A 137 12.62 3.08 0.27
CA PRO A 137 12.54 3.92 1.45
C PRO A 137 12.01 3.17 2.69
N ILE A 138 12.52 3.48 3.88
CA ILE A 138 12.18 2.81 5.14
C ILE A 138 10.67 2.74 5.35
N ALA A 139 9.96 3.83 5.08
CA ALA A 139 8.51 3.89 5.20
C ALA A 139 7.79 2.82 4.35
N PHE A 140 8.29 2.54 3.14
CA PHE A 140 7.71 1.53 2.25
C PHE A 140 8.05 0.14 2.74
N GLN A 141 9.28 -0.07 3.25
CA GLN A 141 9.67 -1.33 3.88
C GLN A 141 8.78 -1.66 5.08
N GLU A 142 8.57 -0.67 5.96
CA GLU A 142 7.68 -0.78 7.12
C GLU A 142 6.24 -1.09 6.72
N ALA A 143 5.72 -0.41 5.69
CA ALA A 143 4.38 -0.68 5.17
C ALA A 143 4.27 -2.12 4.64
N ILE A 144 5.27 -2.59 3.88
CA ILE A 144 5.30 -3.96 3.36
C ILE A 144 5.41 -4.98 4.51
N GLN A 145 6.23 -4.71 5.52
CA GLN A 145 6.37 -5.57 6.70
C GLN A 145 5.06 -5.64 7.48
N PHE A 146 4.40 -4.51 7.68
CA PHE A 146 3.09 -4.43 8.32
C PHE A 146 2.05 -5.27 7.57
N LEU A 147 1.97 -5.15 6.24
CA LEU A 147 1.06 -5.95 5.42
C LEU A 147 1.37 -7.46 5.48
N LYS A 148 2.65 -7.83 5.55
CA LYS A 148 3.08 -9.23 5.75
C LYS A 148 2.61 -9.76 7.10
N SER A 149 2.74 -8.97 8.18
CA SER A 149 2.27 -9.35 9.51
C SER A 149 0.75 -9.54 9.56
N LEU A 150 -0.02 -8.71 8.85
CA LEU A 150 -1.47 -8.88 8.73
C LEU A 150 -1.86 -10.15 7.96
N SER A 151 -1.07 -10.55 6.96
CA SER A 151 -1.33 -11.69 6.10
C SER A 151 -1.19 -13.06 6.80
N ILE A 152 -0.59 -13.10 8.00
CA ILE A 152 -0.42 -14.33 8.78
C ILE A 152 -1.75 -14.78 9.43
N HIS A 153 -2.71 -13.87 9.62
CA HIS A 153 -3.89 -14.08 10.46
C HIS A 153 -5.21 -13.96 9.67
N ASN A 154 -5.35 -14.73 8.58
CA ASN A 154 -6.57 -14.87 7.74
C ASN A 154 -6.90 -13.72 6.76
N HIS A 155 -6.16 -12.62 6.73
CA HIS A 155 -6.38 -11.53 5.76
C HIS A 155 -5.20 -11.38 4.80
N LEU A 156 -5.20 -12.18 3.72
CA LEU A 156 -4.14 -12.14 2.73
C LEU A 156 -4.22 -10.87 1.87
N ILE A 157 -3.26 -9.97 2.05
CA ILE A 157 -3.04 -8.81 1.19
C ILE A 157 -1.88 -9.15 0.26
N SER A 158 -2.21 -9.45 -1.00
CA SER A 158 -1.22 -9.91 -1.99
C SER A 158 -0.60 -8.77 -2.78
N TYR A 159 -1.26 -7.60 -2.80
CA TYR A 159 -0.84 -6.47 -3.60
C TYR A 159 -0.80 -5.18 -2.78
N LEU A 160 0.07 -4.27 -3.21
CA LEU A 160 0.21 -2.93 -2.67
C LEU A 160 0.14 -1.93 -3.81
N TRP A 161 -0.62 -0.85 -3.61
CA TRP A 161 -0.62 0.31 -4.49
C TRP A 161 0.14 1.45 -3.80
N ILE A 162 1.09 2.05 -4.50
CA ILE A 162 1.82 3.24 -4.06
C ILE A 162 1.83 4.18 -5.25
N ASP A 163 1.41 5.42 -5.08
CA ASP A 163 1.31 6.41 -6.17
C ASP A 163 2.58 6.51 -7.01
N SER A 164 3.74 6.66 -6.37
CA SER A 164 5.04 6.80 -7.03
C SER A 164 5.50 5.55 -7.78
N PHE A 165 4.94 4.37 -7.50
CA PHE A 165 5.36 3.09 -8.10
C PHE A 165 4.30 2.48 -9.01
N CYS A 166 3.05 2.95 -8.94
CA CYS A 166 1.93 2.44 -9.72
C CYS A 166 1.38 3.48 -10.71
N THR A 167 2.02 4.64 -10.81
CA THR A 167 1.66 5.73 -11.74
C THR A 167 2.95 6.22 -12.39
N ILE A 168 2.96 6.37 -13.72
CA ILE A 168 4.13 6.84 -14.47
C ILE A 168 4.36 8.31 -14.13
N GLN A 169 5.47 8.62 -13.49
CA GLN A 169 5.77 9.95 -12.98
C GLN A 169 6.43 10.86 -14.01
N GLU A 170 7.18 10.26 -14.94
CA GLU A 170 8.00 10.95 -15.92
C GLU A 170 8.04 10.12 -17.20
N GLY A 171 8.15 10.79 -18.35
CA GLY A 171 8.24 10.15 -19.67
C GLY A 171 6.89 9.89 -20.33
N GLN A 172 6.86 9.04 -21.36
CA GLN A 172 5.66 8.76 -22.13
C GLN A 172 4.59 8.08 -21.25
N GLY A 173 3.34 8.52 -21.37
CA GLY A 173 2.21 8.01 -20.55
C GLY A 173 2.02 8.72 -19.21
N SER A 174 2.94 9.60 -18.78
CA SER A 174 2.77 10.41 -17.55
C SER A 174 1.62 11.43 -17.62
N ALA A 175 1.20 11.84 -18.81
CA ALA A 175 0.08 12.77 -19.03
C ALA A 175 -1.28 12.05 -19.18
N GLU A 176 -1.26 10.73 -19.38
CA GLU A 176 -2.45 9.89 -19.60
C GLU A 176 -2.87 9.13 -18.33
N ASP A 177 -2.00 9.14 -17.32
CA ASP A 177 -2.12 8.44 -16.05
C ASP A 177 -2.83 9.26 -14.95
#